data_AF-A0A482UYC2-F1
#
_entry.id   AF-A0A482UYC2-F1
#
_cell.length_a   1.000
_cell.length_b   1.000
_cell.length_c   1.000
_cell.angle_alpha   90.00
_cell.angle_beta   90.00
_cell.angle_gamma   90.00
#
_symmetry.space_group_name_H-M   'P 1'
#
loop_
_entity.id
_entity.type
_entity.pdbx_description
1 polymer ?
#
loop_
_entity_poly.entity_id
_entity_poly.type
_entity_poly.pdbx_seq_one_letter_code
_entity_poly.pdbx_strand_id
1 'polypeptide(L)'
;MLAEQVKSSPASHRTYHILNYAPGPLDTPMQTILRSGVDTPLHVQTVFMDMFKNQQLIEPYTTACKMVFILKHGLYENGGHVDFYDVEM
;
A
#
# COMPACT_ATOMS: atom_id res chain seq x y z
N MET A 1 50.94 27.24 15.28
CA MET A 1 50.24 26.09 15.92
C MET A 1 48.96 25.85 15.14
N LEU A 2 48.73 24.61 14.76
CA LEU A 2 47.79 24.15 13.74
C LEU A 2 46.34 24.31 14.20
N ALA A 3 45.50 24.92 13.36
CA ALA A 3 44.05 24.75 13.44
C ALA A 3 43.73 23.36 12.87
N GLU A 4 43.41 22.41 13.74
CA GLU A 4 42.93 21.09 13.33
C GLU A 4 41.57 21.24 12.65
N GLN A 5 41.58 21.14 11.32
CA GLN A 5 40.37 20.91 10.54
C GLN A 5 39.85 19.51 10.88
N VAL A 6 38.86 19.43 11.75
CA VAL A 6 38.01 18.25 11.89
C VAL A 6 37.21 18.13 10.58
N LYS A 7 37.76 17.38 9.61
CA LYS A 7 37.01 16.89 8.46
C LYS A 7 35.95 15.92 8.99
N SER A 8 34.73 16.41 9.18
CA SER A 8 33.58 15.53 9.32
C SER A 8 33.47 14.66 8.06
N SER A 9 33.66 13.35 8.19
CA SER A 9 33.34 12.39 7.13
C SER A 9 31.92 12.67 6.62
N PRO A 10 31.66 12.65 5.30
CA PRO A 10 30.31 12.79 4.80
C PRO A 10 29.50 11.62 5.34
N ALA A 11 28.50 11.92 6.16
CA ALA A 11 27.49 10.93 6.53
C ALA A 11 26.97 10.33 5.23
N SER A 12 26.99 8.99 5.11
CA SER A 12 26.41 8.33 3.94
C SER A 12 24.94 8.77 3.88
N HIS A 13 24.60 9.57 2.86
CA HIS A 13 23.22 10.03 2.69
C HIS A 13 22.44 8.82 2.21
N ARG A 14 21.76 8.15 3.14
CA ARG A 14 20.91 7.01 2.81
C ARG A 14 19.68 7.54 2.10
N THR A 15 19.57 7.25 0.81
CA THR A 15 18.37 7.52 0.01
C THR A 15 17.31 6.49 0.35
N TYR A 16 16.11 6.94 0.73
CA TYR A 16 14.95 6.10 0.97
C TYR A 16 13.94 6.26 -0.16
N HIS A 17 13.34 5.15 -0.56
CA HIS A 17 12.18 5.13 -1.44
C HIS A 17 10.94 4.78 -0.59
N ILE A 18 9.89 5.59 -0.74
CA ILE A 18 8.65 5.51 0.02
C ILE A 18 7.51 5.25 -0.97
N LEU A 19 6.60 4.35 -0.62
CA LEU A 19 5.41 4.02 -1.41
C LEU A 19 4.20 3.94 -0.47
N ASN A 20 3.12 4.63 -0.84
CA ASN A 20 1.81 4.48 -0.19
C ASN A 20 0.90 3.64 -1.10
N TYR A 21 0.78 2.35 -0.84
CA TYR A 21 0.04 1.42 -1.69
C TYR A 21 -1.36 1.12 -1.14
N ALA A 22 -2.41 1.39 -1.91
CA ALA A 22 -3.76 0.92 -1.62
C ALA A 22 -3.99 -0.43 -2.32
N PRO A 23 -4.16 -1.53 -1.56
CA PRO A 23 -4.18 -2.88 -2.13
C PRO A 23 -5.51 -3.26 -2.81
N GLY A 24 -6.50 -2.37 -2.79
CA GLY A 24 -7.88 -2.63 -3.20
C GLY A 24 -8.69 -3.41 -2.14
N PRO A 25 -9.96 -3.74 -2.43
CA PRO A 25 -10.85 -4.43 -1.50
C PRO A 25 -10.47 -5.91 -1.39
N LEU A 26 -9.79 -6.31 -0.31
CA LEU A 26 -9.28 -7.67 -0.18
C LEU A 26 -10.30 -8.65 0.42
N ASP A 27 -10.31 -9.89 -0.05
CA ASP A 27 -11.02 -10.98 0.62
C ASP A 27 -10.25 -11.45 1.87
N THR A 28 -10.48 -10.75 2.97
CA THR A 28 -9.78 -10.94 4.25
C THR A 28 -10.77 -10.87 5.42
N PRO A 29 -10.36 -11.33 6.62
CA PRO A 29 -11.16 -11.17 7.83
C PRO A 29 -11.54 -9.71 8.13
N MET A 30 -10.67 -8.74 7.81
CA MET A 30 -10.98 -7.32 7.99
C MET A 30 -12.19 -6.90 7.14
N GLN A 31 -12.27 -7.35 5.88
CA GLN A 31 -13.41 -7.07 5.03
C GLN A 31 -14.67 -7.77 5.59
N THR A 32 -14.55 -9.00 6.08
CA THR A 32 -15.66 -9.72 6.75
C THR A 32 -16.26 -8.91 7.89
N ILE A 33 -15.42 -8.32 8.74
CA ILE A 33 -15.87 -7.43 9.82
C ILE A 33 -16.64 -6.22 9.27
N LEU A 34 -16.18 -5.62 8.16
CA LEU A 34 -16.87 -4.49 7.55
C LEU A 34 -18.24 -4.88 6.96
N ARG A 35 -18.38 -6.07 6.35
CA ARG A 35 -19.66 -6.48 5.74
C ARG A 35 -20.65 -7.10 6.72
N SER A 36 -20.23 -7.58 7.90
CA SER A 36 -21.12 -8.26 8.86
C SER A 36 -21.03 -7.79 10.32
N GLY A 37 -20.18 -6.81 10.62
CA GLY A 37 -19.97 -6.32 11.98
C GLY A 37 -21.17 -5.52 12.50
N VAL A 38 -21.54 -5.78 13.76
CA VAL A 38 -22.67 -5.11 14.42
C VAL A 38 -22.44 -3.60 14.56
N ASP A 39 -21.19 -3.19 14.76
CA ASP A 39 -20.81 -1.78 14.93
C ASP A 39 -20.53 -1.05 13.60
N THR A 40 -20.57 -1.76 12.47
CA THR A 40 -20.27 -1.14 11.17
C THR A 40 -21.48 -0.31 10.70
N PRO A 41 -21.32 0.96 10.31
CA PRO A 41 -22.44 1.75 9.80
C PRO A 41 -23.13 1.07 8.61
N LEU A 42 -24.46 1.16 8.54
CA LEU A 42 -25.25 0.41 7.55
C LEU A 42 -24.78 0.68 6.10
N HIS A 43 -24.48 1.93 5.76
CA HIS A 43 -24.01 2.25 4.41
C HIS A 43 -22.66 1.57 4.08
N VAL A 44 -21.77 1.40 5.08
CA VAL A 44 -20.48 0.75 4.91
C VAL A 44 -20.72 -0.74 4.69
N GLN A 45 -21.56 -1.36 5.51
CA GLN A 45 -21.95 -2.76 5.34
C GLN A 45 -22.52 -3.01 3.95
N THR A 46 -23.44 -2.17 3.47
CA THR A 46 -24.04 -2.31 2.14
C THR A 46 -22.98 -2.32 1.04
N VAL A 47 -22.09 -1.33 1.01
CA VAL A 47 -21.04 -1.23 -0.02
C VAL A 47 -20.14 -2.47 -0.02
N PHE A 48 -19.64 -2.89 1.16
CA PHE A 48 -18.73 -4.04 1.25
C PHE A 48 -19.44 -5.39 1.04
N MET A 49 -20.73 -5.48 1.35
CA MET A 49 -21.55 -6.65 1.03
C MET A 49 -21.80 -6.77 -0.48
N ASP A 50 -22.06 -5.65 -1.15
CA ASP A 50 -22.26 -5.64 -2.61
C ASP A 50 -20.97 -6.03 -3.35
N MET A 51 -19.81 -5.51 -2.93
CA MET A 51 -18.51 -5.93 -3.46
C MET A 51 -18.29 -7.45 -3.30
N PHE A 52 -18.64 -8.02 -2.15
CA PHE A 52 -18.54 -9.46 -1.91
C PHE A 52 -19.47 -10.26 -2.83
N LYS A 53 -20.75 -9.88 -2.91
CA LYS A 53 -21.76 -10.58 -3.74
C LYS A 53 -21.42 -10.52 -5.22
N ASN A 54 -20.85 -9.42 -5.67
CA ASN A 54 -20.47 -9.20 -7.06
C ASN A 54 -19.08 -9.77 -7.41
N GLN A 55 -18.44 -10.53 -6.51
CA GLN A 55 -17.10 -11.11 -6.71
C GLN A 55 -16.04 -10.07 -7.06
N GLN A 56 -16.11 -8.89 -6.44
CA GLN A 56 -15.19 -7.77 -6.69
C GLN A 56 -14.03 -7.73 -5.69
N LEU A 57 -13.94 -8.70 -4.77
CA LEU A 57 -12.85 -8.77 -3.82
C LEU A 57 -11.60 -9.37 -4.46
N ILE A 58 -10.46 -8.83 -4.07
CA ILE A 58 -9.14 -9.24 -4.55
C ILE A 58 -8.55 -10.26 -3.57
N GLU A 59 -7.98 -11.32 -4.13
CA GLU A 59 -7.24 -12.31 -3.35
C GLU A 59 -5.91 -11.70 -2.84
N PRO A 60 -5.56 -11.86 -1.55
CA PRO A 60 -4.41 -11.17 -0.95
C PRO A 60 -3.06 -11.42 -1.65
N TYR A 61 -2.81 -12.63 -2.15
CA TYR A 61 -1.58 -12.93 -2.89
C TYR A 61 -1.51 -12.14 -4.21
N THR A 62 -2.63 -11.97 -4.91
CA THR A 62 -2.73 -11.19 -6.15
C THR A 62 -2.28 -9.74 -5.95
N THR A 63 -2.78 -9.05 -4.92
CA THR A 63 -2.37 -7.66 -4.62
C THR A 63 -0.92 -7.58 -4.15
N ALA A 64 -0.43 -8.59 -3.42
CA ALA A 64 0.96 -8.64 -2.96
C ALA A 64 1.94 -8.81 -4.13
N CYS A 65 1.62 -9.68 -5.10
CA CYS A 65 2.37 -9.83 -6.35
C CYS A 65 2.44 -8.50 -7.10
N LYS A 66 1.31 -7.78 -7.19
CA LYS A 66 1.25 -6.46 -7.84
C LYS A 66 2.11 -5.41 -7.16
N MET A 67 2.07 -5.33 -5.83
CA MET A 67 2.96 -4.46 -5.05
C MET A 67 4.43 -4.78 -5.33
N VAL A 68 4.81 -6.06 -5.32
CA VAL A 68 6.19 -6.48 -5.62
C VAL A 68 6.61 -6.09 -7.04
N PHE A 69 5.71 -6.20 -8.03
CA PHE A 69 5.97 -5.77 -9.39
C PHE A 69 6.20 -4.26 -9.49
N ILE A 70 5.37 -3.44 -8.84
CA ILE A 70 5.52 -1.97 -8.76
C ILE A 70 6.88 -1.61 -8.16
N LEU A 71 7.24 -2.26 -7.05
CA LEU A 71 8.53 -2.04 -6.38
C LEU A 71 9.73 -2.44 -7.25
N LYS A 72 9.66 -3.59 -7.92
CA LYS A 72 10.74 -4.08 -8.79
C LYS A 72 10.99 -3.19 -10.00
N HIS A 73 9.94 -2.59 -10.55
CA HIS A 73 10.02 -1.77 -11.77
C HIS A 73 10.05 -0.26 -11.48
N GLY A 74 9.96 0.16 -10.22
CA GLY A 74 9.96 1.58 -9.86
C GLY A 74 8.76 2.34 -10.42
N LEU A 75 7.59 1.69 -10.50
CA LEU A 75 6.36 2.24 -11.09
C LEU A 75 5.61 3.15 -10.11
N TYR A 76 6.33 4.06 -9.47
CA TYR A 76 5.79 5.00 -8.49
C TYR A 76 6.71 6.20 -8.32
N GLU A 77 6.13 7.36 -8.02
CA GLU A 77 6.89 8.51 -7.54
C GLU A 77 7.28 8.30 -6.08
N ASN A 78 8.46 8.78 -5.67
CA ASN A 78 8.90 8.64 -4.28
C ASN A 78 7.95 9.37 -3.32
N GLY A 79 7.32 8.63 -2.40
CA GLY A 79 6.27 9.13 -1.50
C GLY A 79 4.87 9.15 -2.11
N GLY A 80 4.73 8.77 -3.38
CA GLY A 80 3.47 8.76 -4.11
C GLY A 80 2.47 7.72 -3.60
N HIS A 81 1.22 7.94 -3.97
CA HIS A 81 0.12 7.01 -3.77
C HIS A 81 -0.10 6.19 -5.04
N VAL A 82 -0.26 4.87 -4.90
CA VAL A 82 -0.62 3.97 -5.99
C VAL A 82 -1.72 3.04 -5.49
N ASP A 83 -2.84 3.00 -6.18
CA ASP A 83 -3.88 2.02 -5.96
C ASP A 83 -3.65 0.76 -6.82
N PHE A 84 -4.19 -0.37 -6.38
CA PHE A 84 -4.18 -1.62 -7.13
C PHE A 84 -4.66 -1.41 -8.57
N TYR A 85 -5.63 -0.54 -8.84
CA TYR A 85 -6.18 -0.37 -10.19
C TYR A 85 -5.38 0.61 -11.09
N ASP A 86 -4.37 1.30 -10.58
CA ASP A 86 -3.62 2.32 -11.34
C ASP A 86 -2.57 1.75 -12.31
N VAL A 87 -2.11 0.53 -12.05
CA VAL A 87 -1.01 -0.11 -12.80
C VAL A 87 -1.51 -1.40 -13.45
N GLU A 88 -1.20 -1.64 -14.71
CA GLU A 88 -1.45 -2.93 -15.35
C GLU A 88 -0.26 -3.88 -15.14
N MET A 89 -0.53 -5.17 -14.93
CA MET A 89 0.48 -6.23 -14.69
C MET A 89 0.45 -7.26 -15.82
#